data_AF-A0A370X952-F1
#
_entry.id   AF-A0A370X952-F1
#
_cell.length_a   1.000
_cell.length_b   1.000
_cell.length_c   1.000
_cell.angle_alpha   90.00
_cell.angle_beta   90.00
_cell.angle_gamma   90.00
#
_symmetry.space_group_name_H-M   'P 1'
#
loop_
_entity.id
_entity.type
_entity.pdbx_description
1 polymer ?
#
loop_
_entity_poly.entity_id
_entity_poly.type
_entity_poly.pdbx_seq_one_letter_code
_entity_poly.pdbx_strand_id
1 'polypeptide(L)'
;MPRCTLIWRNVRAKVDPRFVSNVHSSGELMAKHGTHRIERFVLVHWPAGILLGASTYLGVYYGRGAHSAVYMVLYWMALIACASCAAATCVGHRKRMRRLVIGDELAQLRHMHWRSFEGRVAQAFRFRGYAVEHVTQLDADEGLDLILRKHGVTTLVQCRHWQHRNVEVKDVREMHSLMKLHHASAVKIVACGDYTDDAWRFVSGKPFELIYGETLLAMLSDAQLPIDAGVVPFRAPSSPPPMHHRPRTAAHP
;
A
#
# COMPACT_ATOMS: atom_id res chain seq x y z
N MET A 1 -27.37 -7.01 40.12
CA MET A 1 -26.20 -7.19 39.23
C MET A 1 -25.96 -8.68 39.04
N PRO A 2 -26.28 -9.24 37.87
CA PRO A 2 -25.21 -9.84 37.04
C PRO A 2 -25.54 -9.83 35.53
N ARG A 3 -24.70 -9.25 34.65
CA ARG A 3 -24.87 -9.42 33.19
C ARG A 3 -23.63 -9.10 32.34
N CYS A 4 -22.42 -9.27 32.86
CA CYS A 4 -21.18 -8.85 32.17
C CYS A 4 -20.32 -10.00 31.61
N THR A 5 -20.80 -11.25 31.61
CA THR A 5 -19.95 -12.42 31.24
C THR A 5 -20.43 -13.22 30.02
N LEU A 6 -21.49 -12.82 29.31
CA LEU A 6 -21.99 -13.61 28.17
C LEU A 6 -21.51 -13.15 26.77
N ILE A 7 -20.97 -11.95 26.62
CA ILE A 7 -20.64 -11.40 25.28
C ILE A 7 -19.29 -11.90 24.75
N TRP A 8 -18.37 -12.31 25.63
CA TRP A 8 -17.05 -12.79 25.22
C TRP A 8 -17.02 -14.23 24.69
N ARG A 9 -18.11 -15.00 24.86
CA ARG A 9 -18.15 -16.42 24.45
C ARG A 9 -18.57 -16.63 22.99
N ASN A 10 -19.25 -15.66 22.37
CA ASN A 10 -19.77 -15.81 20.99
C ASN A 10 -18.83 -15.30 19.88
N VAL A 11 -17.80 -14.50 20.20
CA VAL A 11 -16.84 -14.02 19.18
C VAL A 11 -15.78 -15.08 18.82
N ARG A 12 -15.59 -16.11 19.67
CA ARG A 12 -14.64 -17.20 19.42
C ARG A 12 -15.16 -18.26 18.43
N ALA A 13 -16.43 -18.22 18.04
CA ALA A 13 -17.06 -19.30 17.26
C ALA A 13 -17.00 -19.13 15.73
N LYS A 14 -16.33 -18.11 15.19
CA LYS A 14 -16.29 -17.89 13.73
C LYS A 14 -14.93 -17.45 13.18
N VAL A 15 -13.87 -17.99 13.76
CA VAL A 15 -12.54 -17.97 13.14
C VAL A 15 -12.26 -19.39 12.66
N ASP A 16 -12.10 -19.54 11.36
CA ASP A 16 -11.81 -20.83 10.71
C ASP A 16 -10.53 -21.43 11.32
N PRO A 17 -10.57 -22.63 11.94
CA PRO A 17 -9.41 -23.22 12.60
C PRO A 17 -8.24 -23.47 11.64
N ARG A 18 -8.49 -23.56 10.31
CA ARG A 18 -7.43 -23.66 9.29
C ARG A 18 -6.64 -22.37 9.06
N PHE A 19 -7.26 -21.21 9.32
CA PHE A 19 -6.59 -19.92 9.18
C PHE A 19 -5.63 -19.67 10.35
N VAL A 20 -6.04 -20.03 11.57
CA VAL A 20 -5.20 -19.91 12.77
C VAL A 20 -4.00 -20.85 12.72
N SER A 21 -4.16 -22.08 12.23
CA SER A 21 -3.04 -23.03 12.08
C SER A 21 -2.01 -22.59 11.02
N ASN A 22 -2.45 -21.98 9.91
CA ASN A 22 -1.55 -21.51 8.85
C ASN A 22 -0.78 -20.25 9.26
N VAL A 23 -1.40 -19.34 10.03
CA VAL A 23 -0.73 -18.15 10.57
C VAL A 23 0.28 -18.55 11.66
N HIS A 24 -0.03 -19.52 12.51
CA HIS A 24 0.91 -20.01 13.53
C HIS A 24 2.10 -20.75 12.91
N SER A 25 1.86 -21.63 11.93
CA SER A 25 2.91 -22.38 11.20
C SER A 25 3.82 -21.46 10.38
N SER A 26 3.25 -20.45 9.71
CA SER A 26 4.04 -19.45 8.95
C SER A 26 4.82 -18.52 9.87
N GLY A 27 4.26 -18.17 11.04
CA GLY A 27 4.94 -17.39 12.08
C GLY A 27 6.14 -18.14 12.69
N GLU A 28 5.99 -19.43 13.00
CA GLU A 28 7.07 -20.26 13.53
C GLU A 28 8.18 -20.53 12.49
N LEU A 29 7.83 -20.75 11.21
CA LEU A 29 8.80 -20.95 10.13
C LEU A 29 9.58 -19.67 9.78
N MET A 30 8.94 -18.51 9.82
CA MET A 30 9.58 -17.20 9.63
C MET A 30 10.44 -16.79 10.84
N ALA A 31 10.00 -17.08 12.07
CA ALA A 31 10.78 -16.83 13.28
C ALA A 31 12.05 -17.70 13.32
N LYS A 32 11.95 -19.00 12.95
CA LYS A 32 13.11 -19.91 12.87
C LYS A 32 14.14 -19.51 11.79
N HIS A 33 13.69 -18.96 10.66
CA HIS A 33 14.61 -18.50 9.61
C HIS A 33 15.28 -17.15 9.92
N GLY A 34 14.59 -16.27 10.65
CA GLY A 34 15.12 -14.99 11.11
C GLY A 34 16.22 -15.16 12.15
N THR A 35 16.00 -16.02 13.16
CA THR A 35 16.97 -16.27 14.24
C THR A 35 18.26 -16.94 13.74
N HIS A 36 18.15 -17.92 12.84
CA HIS A 36 19.32 -18.63 12.28
C HIS A 36 20.23 -17.72 11.43
N ARG A 37 19.70 -16.63 10.88
CA ARG A 37 20.46 -15.65 10.08
C ARG A 37 21.08 -14.54 10.94
N ILE A 38 20.43 -14.18 12.05
CA ILE A 38 20.98 -13.26 13.06
C ILE A 38 22.14 -13.92 13.81
N GLU A 39 22.02 -15.18 14.22
CA GLU A 39 23.11 -15.94 14.85
C GLU A 39 24.35 -15.99 13.96
N ARG A 40 24.18 -16.18 12.64
CA ARG A 40 25.29 -16.22 11.68
C ARG A 40 25.97 -14.85 11.50
N PHE A 41 25.23 -13.75 11.67
CA PHE A 41 25.78 -12.38 11.64
C PHE A 41 26.54 -12.07 12.93
N VAL A 42 25.98 -12.45 14.09
CA VAL A 42 26.57 -12.26 15.41
C VAL A 42 27.86 -13.08 15.55
N LEU A 43 27.85 -14.35 15.14
CA LEU A 43 29.00 -15.25 15.22
C LEU A 43 30.18 -14.85 14.31
N VAL A 44 29.92 -14.15 13.20
CA VAL A 44 30.97 -13.69 12.26
C VAL A 44 31.52 -12.31 12.63
N HIS A 45 30.73 -11.40 13.22
CA HIS A 45 31.19 -10.03 13.48
C HIS A 45 32.00 -9.88 14.78
N TRP A 46 31.70 -10.66 15.82
CA TRP A 46 32.36 -10.48 17.12
C TRP A 46 33.84 -10.90 17.16
N PRO A 47 34.28 -11.98 16.47
CA PRO A 47 35.70 -12.34 16.42
C PRO A 47 36.47 -11.36 15.54
N ALA A 48 35.83 -10.82 14.50
CA ALA A 48 36.43 -9.77 13.65
C ALA A 48 36.71 -8.49 14.46
N GLY A 49 35.81 -8.12 15.39
CA GLY A 49 36.04 -7.03 16.32
C GLY A 49 37.21 -7.27 17.29
N ILE A 50 37.33 -8.50 17.81
CA ILE A 50 38.45 -8.89 18.69
C ILE A 50 39.77 -8.94 17.95
N LEU A 51 39.80 -9.47 16.72
CA LEU A 51 41.01 -9.51 15.90
C LEU A 51 41.45 -8.11 15.47
N LEU A 52 40.50 -7.23 15.13
CA LEU A 52 40.79 -5.81 14.86
C LEU A 52 41.33 -5.12 16.12
N GLY A 53 40.69 -5.32 17.28
CA GLY A 53 41.12 -4.75 18.56
C GLY A 53 42.49 -5.24 19.03
N ALA A 54 42.77 -6.54 18.91
CA ALA A 54 44.05 -7.15 19.24
C ALA A 54 45.17 -6.67 18.29
N SER A 55 44.86 -6.53 17.00
CA SER A 55 45.77 -5.95 16.01
C SER A 55 46.08 -4.48 16.31
N THR A 56 45.08 -3.70 16.75
CA THR A 56 45.30 -2.30 17.17
C THR A 56 46.15 -2.20 18.43
N TYR A 57 45.87 -3.05 19.42
CA TYR A 57 46.63 -3.10 20.67
C TYR A 57 48.09 -3.46 20.44
N LEU A 58 48.37 -4.47 19.60
CA LEU A 58 49.75 -4.82 19.23
C LEU A 58 50.43 -3.71 18.44
N GLY A 59 49.74 -3.05 17.52
CA GLY A 59 50.28 -1.92 16.75
C GLY A 59 50.70 -0.73 17.61
N VAL A 60 49.91 -0.41 18.66
CA VAL A 60 50.24 0.65 19.63
C VAL A 60 51.36 0.19 20.58
N TYR A 61 51.36 -1.08 20.98
CA TYR A 61 52.35 -1.62 21.92
C TYR A 61 53.75 -1.73 21.30
N TYR A 62 53.86 -2.16 20.04
CA TYR A 62 55.13 -2.23 19.31
C TYR A 62 55.53 -0.93 18.61
N GLY A 63 54.62 0.05 18.52
CA GLY A 63 54.78 1.30 17.76
C GLY A 63 55.46 2.46 18.49
N ARG A 64 56.41 2.22 19.41
CA ARG A 64 57.27 3.29 19.96
C ARG A 64 58.39 3.66 18.97
N GLY A 65 58.01 4.30 17.87
CA GLY A 65 58.91 4.83 16.83
C GLY A 65 58.20 5.74 15.83
N ALA A 66 58.96 6.49 15.02
CA ALA A 66 58.47 7.49 14.07
C ALA A 66 57.47 6.97 13.00
N HIS A 67 57.30 5.64 12.90
CA HIS A 67 56.33 5.00 12.00
C HIS A 67 54.88 4.99 12.54
N SER A 68 54.64 5.42 13.79
CA SER A 68 53.31 5.40 14.45
C SER A 68 52.24 6.22 13.73
N ALA A 69 52.58 7.38 13.14
CA ALA A 69 51.61 8.23 12.47
C ALA A 69 51.06 7.61 11.18
N VAL A 70 51.91 6.92 10.40
CA VAL A 70 51.50 6.26 9.15
C VAL A 70 50.51 5.12 9.43
N TYR A 71 50.78 4.32 10.46
CA TYR A 71 49.87 3.25 10.88
C TYR A 71 48.52 3.77 11.39
N MET A 72 48.51 4.92 12.10
CA MET A 72 47.26 5.54 12.52
C MET A 72 46.41 6.01 11.32
N VAL A 73 47.03 6.65 10.32
CA VAL A 73 46.32 7.08 9.11
C VAL A 73 45.75 5.89 8.34
N LEU A 74 46.53 4.83 8.15
CA LEU A 74 46.07 3.60 7.48
C LEU A 74 44.92 2.92 8.25
N TYR A 75 44.99 2.91 9.58
CA TYR A 75 43.92 2.36 10.43
C TYR A 75 42.62 3.15 10.30
N TRP A 76 42.67 4.48 10.37
CA TRP A 76 41.48 5.32 10.15
C TRP A 76 40.89 5.16 8.75
N MET A 77 41.74 5.07 7.72
CA MET A 77 41.30 4.80 6.34
C MET A 77 40.61 3.44 6.23
N ALA A 78 41.15 2.40 6.87
CA ALA A 78 40.55 1.07 6.90
C ALA A 78 39.21 1.05 7.66
N LEU A 79 39.10 1.76 8.79
CA LEU A 79 37.85 1.89 9.54
C LEU A 79 36.77 2.62 8.74
N ILE A 80 37.11 3.72 8.07
CA ILE A 80 36.18 4.46 7.21
C ILE A 80 35.73 3.61 6.03
N ALA A 81 36.66 2.87 5.39
CA ALA A 81 36.33 1.93 4.33
C ALA A 81 35.37 0.83 4.82
N CYS A 82 35.64 0.23 5.97
CA CYS A 82 34.77 -0.79 6.56
C CYS A 82 33.38 -0.24 6.93
N ALA A 83 33.33 0.95 7.55
CA ALA A 83 32.08 1.62 7.91
C ALA A 83 31.24 1.98 6.68
N SER A 84 31.86 2.48 5.61
CA SER A 84 31.17 2.81 4.36
C SER A 84 30.63 1.56 3.65
N CYS A 85 31.39 0.46 3.60
CA CYS A 85 30.91 -0.83 3.12
C CYS A 85 29.72 -1.35 3.94
N ALA A 86 29.82 -1.33 5.28
CA ALA A 86 28.75 -1.76 6.17
C ALA A 86 27.49 -0.90 5.99
N ALA A 87 27.64 0.42 5.86
CA ALA A 87 26.53 1.33 5.58
C ALA A 87 25.88 1.02 4.21
N ALA A 88 26.68 0.82 3.16
CA ALA A 88 26.17 0.47 1.84
C ALA A 88 25.40 -0.86 1.85
N THR A 89 25.92 -1.88 2.54
CA THR A 89 25.23 -3.18 2.69
C THR A 89 23.95 -3.04 3.51
N CYS A 90 23.96 -2.29 4.60
CA CYS A 90 22.77 -2.07 5.44
C CYS A 90 21.69 -1.29 4.68
N VAL A 91 22.07 -0.23 3.97
CA VAL A 91 21.15 0.55 3.11
C VAL A 91 20.61 -0.32 1.99
N GLY A 92 21.45 -1.11 1.31
CA GLY A 92 21.03 -2.06 0.29
C GLY A 92 20.05 -3.11 0.83
N HIS A 93 20.32 -3.63 2.02
CA HIS A 93 19.46 -4.61 2.69
C HIS A 93 18.10 -4.01 3.07
N ARG A 94 18.10 -2.81 3.68
CA ARG A 94 16.86 -2.09 4.01
C ARG A 94 16.04 -1.77 2.76
N LYS A 95 16.69 -1.31 1.68
CA LYS A 95 16.02 -1.05 0.39
C LYS A 95 15.41 -2.33 -0.19
N ARG A 96 16.13 -3.46 -0.12
CA ARG A 96 15.63 -4.76 -0.59
C ARG A 96 14.41 -5.20 0.21
N MET A 97 14.48 -5.13 1.54
CA MET A 97 13.35 -5.50 2.40
C MET A 97 12.13 -4.62 2.15
N ARG A 98 12.35 -3.30 2.01
CA ARG A 98 11.27 -2.36 1.68
C ARG A 98 10.58 -2.70 0.34
N ARG A 99 11.35 -3.03 -0.70
CA ARG A 99 10.80 -3.46 -2.00
C ARG A 99 9.99 -4.75 -1.90
N LEU A 100 10.41 -5.70 -1.06
CA LEU A 100 9.68 -6.95 -0.84
C LEU A 100 8.35 -6.71 -0.11
N VAL A 101 8.36 -5.91 0.95
CA VAL A 101 7.14 -5.56 1.71
C VAL A 101 6.14 -4.81 0.82
N ILE A 102 6.59 -3.77 0.10
CA ILE A 102 5.74 -3.03 -0.84
C ILE A 102 5.18 -3.97 -1.92
N GLY A 103 6.00 -4.87 -2.44
CA GLY A 103 5.58 -5.84 -3.44
C GLY A 103 4.48 -6.79 -2.94
N ASP A 104 4.59 -7.24 -1.68
CA ASP A 104 3.59 -8.10 -1.05
C ASP A 104 2.28 -7.36 -0.76
N GLU A 105 2.33 -6.14 -0.22
CA GLU A 105 1.12 -5.33 0.02
C GLU A 105 0.39 -4.99 -1.28
N LEU A 106 1.11 -4.64 -2.34
CA LEU A 106 0.51 -4.45 -3.67
C LEU A 106 -0.06 -5.77 -4.23
N ALA A 107 0.56 -6.91 -3.92
CA ALA A 107 0.00 -8.22 -4.31
C ALA A 107 -1.32 -8.49 -3.59
N GLN A 108 -1.39 -8.22 -2.28
CA GLN A 108 -2.63 -8.34 -1.51
C GLN A 108 -3.72 -7.42 -2.06
N LEU A 109 -3.37 -6.18 -2.42
CA LEU A 109 -4.29 -5.26 -3.08
C LEU A 109 -4.77 -5.81 -4.41
N ARG A 110 -3.93 -6.45 -5.25
CA ARG A 110 -4.35 -7.06 -6.52
C ARG A 110 -5.22 -8.31 -6.37
N HIS A 111 -5.17 -8.98 -5.22
CA HIS A 111 -5.97 -10.18 -4.95
C HIS A 111 -7.32 -9.85 -4.31
N MET A 112 -7.55 -8.59 -3.91
CA MET A 112 -8.81 -8.19 -3.30
C MET A 112 -9.92 -8.05 -4.35
N HIS A 113 -11.18 -8.06 -3.90
CA HIS A 113 -12.29 -7.81 -4.81
C HIS A 113 -12.31 -6.34 -5.25
N TRP A 114 -12.59 -6.07 -6.53
CA TRP A 114 -12.52 -4.73 -7.13
C TRP A 114 -13.36 -3.68 -6.37
N ARG A 115 -14.59 -4.01 -5.93
CA ARG A 115 -15.40 -3.09 -5.12
C ARG A 115 -14.78 -2.74 -3.77
N SER A 116 -14.09 -3.70 -3.16
CA SER A 116 -13.41 -3.47 -1.89
C SER A 116 -12.19 -2.57 -2.09
N PHE A 117 -11.52 -2.67 -3.24
CA PHE A 117 -10.42 -1.78 -3.62
C PHE A 117 -10.93 -0.34 -3.79
N GLU A 118 -11.97 -0.13 -4.60
CA GLU A 118 -12.61 1.17 -4.78
C GLU A 118 -13.08 1.77 -3.46
N GLY A 119 -13.71 0.96 -2.60
CA GLY A 119 -14.14 1.41 -1.28
C GLY A 119 -12.99 1.92 -0.41
N ARG A 120 -11.83 1.25 -0.42
CA ARG A 120 -10.63 1.71 0.29
C ARG A 120 -10.07 3.01 -0.30
N VAL A 121 -10.04 3.12 -1.63
CA VAL A 121 -9.60 4.34 -2.33
C VAL A 121 -10.54 5.50 -2.02
N ALA A 122 -11.85 5.27 -2.06
CA ALA A 122 -12.87 6.25 -1.70
C ALA A 122 -12.72 6.71 -0.24
N GLN A 123 -12.50 5.79 0.69
CA GLN A 123 -12.24 6.12 2.09
C GLN A 123 -10.98 6.98 2.25
N ALA A 124 -9.91 6.67 1.53
CA ALA A 124 -8.69 7.47 1.55
C ALA A 124 -8.89 8.90 1.03
N PHE A 125 -9.69 9.08 -0.02
CA PHE A 125 -10.05 10.42 -0.47
C PHE A 125 -10.94 11.16 0.53
N ARG A 126 -11.88 10.47 1.17
CA ARG A 126 -12.69 11.07 2.26
C ARG A 126 -11.82 11.54 3.41
N PHE A 127 -10.85 10.73 3.83
CA PHE A 127 -9.90 11.09 4.89
C PHE A 127 -9.11 12.36 4.53
N ARG A 128 -8.80 12.55 3.25
CA ARG A 128 -8.12 13.75 2.72
C ARG A 128 -9.06 14.95 2.50
N GLY A 129 -10.30 14.89 2.97
CA GLY A 129 -11.28 15.97 2.93
C GLY A 129 -11.96 16.17 1.57
N TYR A 130 -12.05 15.11 0.74
CA TYR A 130 -12.85 15.14 -0.47
C TYR A 130 -14.26 14.62 -0.18
N ALA A 131 -15.27 15.25 -0.78
CA ALA A 131 -16.58 14.63 -0.92
C ALA A 131 -16.52 13.60 -2.06
N VAL A 132 -16.95 12.37 -1.81
CA VAL A 132 -16.77 11.23 -2.73
C VAL A 132 -18.10 10.59 -3.07
N GLU A 133 -18.47 10.66 -4.35
CA GLU A 133 -19.63 10.03 -4.96
C GLU A 133 -19.16 8.80 -5.76
N HIS A 134 -19.82 7.65 -5.56
CA HIS A 134 -19.55 6.47 -6.40
C HIS A 134 -20.43 6.56 -7.63
N VAL A 135 -19.84 6.29 -8.80
CA VAL A 135 -20.60 6.23 -10.05
C VAL A 135 -21.38 4.93 -10.07
N THR A 136 -22.69 5.03 -10.31
CA THR A 136 -23.58 3.87 -10.35
C THR A 136 -23.24 2.96 -11.53
N GLN A 137 -23.47 1.66 -11.37
CA GLN A 137 -23.09 0.66 -12.38
C GLN A 137 -23.83 0.83 -13.74
N LEU A 138 -24.91 1.64 -13.79
CA LEU A 138 -25.56 2.06 -15.03
C LEU A 138 -24.80 3.15 -15.81
N ASP A 139 -23.95 3.92 -15.12
CA ASP A 139 -23.11 5.00 -15.68
C ASP A 139 -21.62 4.56 -15.77
N ALA A 140 -21.27 3.41 -15.18
CA ALA A 140 -19.91 2.88 -15.10
C ALA A 140 -19.41 2.21 -16.40
N ASP A 141 -20.27 2.06 -17.42
CA ASP A 141 -19.85 1.63 -18.76
C ASP A 141 -18.89 2.63 -19.42
N GLU A 142 -18.76 3.85 -18.87
CA GLU A 142 -17.76 4.85 -19.26
C GLU A 142 -16.38 4.62 -18.61
N GLY A 143 -16.21 3.66 -17.70
CA GLY A 143 -14.93 3.39 -17.04
C GLY A 143 -14.56 4.41 -15.95
N LEU A 144 -15.53 5.15 -15.42
CA LEU A 144 -15.39 6.08 -14.30
C LEU A 144 -15.91 5.44 -13.00
N ASP A 145 -15.12 5.46 -11.93
CA ASP A 145 -15.49 4.79 -10.68
C ASP A 145 -15.94 5.78 -9.59
N LEU A 146 -15.23 6.91 -9.42
CA LEU A 146 -15.54 7.92 -8.40
C LEU A 146 -15.53 9.33 -8.98
N ILE A 147 -16.41 10.17 -8.42
CA ILE A 147 -16.38 11.62 -8.62
C ILE A 147 -16.03 12.27 -7.28
N LEU A 148 -14.95 13.04 -7.26
CA LEU A 148 -14.51 13.80 -6.10
C LEU A 148 -14.87 15.26 -6.24
N ARG A 149 -15.31 15.88 -5.14
CA ARG A 149 -15.52 17.32 -5.05
C ARG A 149 -14.75 17.89 -3.86
N LYS A 150 -13.96 18.93 -4.08
CA LYS A 150 -13.24 19.65 -3.02
C LYS A 150 -12.97 21.08 -3.43
N HIS A 151 -13.30 22.05 -2.56
CA HIS A 151 -13.12 23.48 -2.83
C HIS A 151 -13.71 23.97 -4.18
N GLY A 152 -14.88 23.46 -4.56
CA GLY A 152 -15.53 23.79 -5.84
C GLY A 152 -14.89 23.13 -7.07
N VAL A 153 -13.86 22.31 -6.90
CA VAL A 153 -13.19 21.58 -7.97
C VAL A 153 -13.75 20.16 -8.07
N THR A 154 -14.17 19.77 -9.27
CA THR A 154 -14.59 18.39 -9.58
C THR A 154 -13.42 17.62 -10.17
N THR A 155 -13.12 16.45 -9.61
CA THR A 155 -12.04 15.55 -10.05
C THR A 155 -12.60 14.17 -10.32
N LEU A 156 -12.30 13.61 -11.49
CA LEU A 156 -12.70 12.24 -11.86
C LEU A 156 -11.67 11.23 -11.38
N VAL A 157 -12.11 10.04 -10.96
CA VAL A 157 -11.20 8.96 -10.53
C VAL A 157 -11.55 7.65 -11.23
N GLN A 158 -10.51 7.00 -11.74
CA GLN A 158 -10.58 5.64 -12.24
C GLN A 158 -9.62 4.73 -11.46
N CYS A 159 -10.13 3.58 -11.01
CA CYS A 159 -9.46 2.56 -10.20
C CYS A 159 -9.14 1.33 -11.06
N ARG A 160 -7.92 1.25 -11.59
CA ARG A 160 -7.42 0.09 -12.33
C ARG A 160 -6.77 -0.93 -11.38
N HIS A 161 -7.59 -1.84 -10.85
CA HIS A 161 -7.15 -2.90 -9.93
C HIS A 161 -6.43 -4.08 -10.62
N TRP A 162 -6.93 -4.55 -11.78
CA TRP A 162 -6.58 -5.86 -12.36
C TRP A 162 -6.01 -5.83 -13.79
N GLN A 163 -5.91 -4.66 -14.43
CA GLN A 163 -5.54 -4.59 -15.85
C GLN A 163 -4.04 -4.39 -16.04
N HIS A 164 -3.42 -5.37 -16.71
CA HIS A 164 -2.01 -5.45 -17.11
C HIS A 164 -1.01 -5.11 -15.99
N ARG A 165 0.26 -5.42 -16.18
CA ARG A 165 1.28 -5.01 -15.19
C ARG A 165 1.38 -3.48 -15.14
N ASN A 166 1.03 -2.83 -16.24
CA ASN A 166 1.15 -1.40 -16.45
C ASN A 166 -0.12 -0.85 -17.13
N VAL A 167 -0.53 0.36 -16.75
CA VAL A 167 -1.62 1.12 -17.40
C VAL A 167 -1.12 1.73 -18.70
N GLU A 168 -1.88 1.54 -19.78
CA GLU A 168 -1.51 1.99 -21.11
C GLU A 168 -1.98 3.42 -21.40
N VAL A 169 -1.37 4.04 -22.42
CA VAL A 169 -1.76 5.40 -22.85
C VAL A 169 -3.21 5.45 -23.34
N LYS A 170 -3.78 4.33 -23.79
CA LYS A 170 -5.17 4.24 -24.23
C LYS A 170 -6.13 4.57 -23.08
N ASP A 171 -5.92 3.98 -21.91
CA ASP A 171 -6.74 4.22 -20.71
C ASP A 171 -6.69 5.69 -20.29
N VAL A 172 -5.49 6.28 -20.31
CA VAL A 172 -5.32 7.70 -19.94
C VAL A 172 -6.00 8.64 -20.94
N ARG A 173 -5.99 8.30 -22.24
CA ARG A 173 -6.68 9.08 -23.29
C ARG A 173 -8.19 9.01 -23.14
N GLU A 174 -8.73 7.84 -22.81
CA GLU A 174 -10.15 7.66 -22.52
C GLU A 174 -10.58 8.57 -21.36
N MET A 175 -9.80 8.56 -20.28
CA MET A 175 -10.09 9.38 -19.10
C MET A 175 -10.00 10.89 -19.38
N HIS A 176 -9.14 11.30 -20.32
CA HIS A 176 -9.09 12.69 -20.79
C HIS A 176 -10.33 13.10 -21.59
N SER A 177 -10.92 12.18 -22.36
CA SER A 177 -12.18 12.44 -23.08
C SER A 177 -13.33 12.65 -22.09
N LEU A 178 -13.40 11.82 -21.05
CA LEU A 178 -14.41 11.92 -19.99
C LEU A 178 -14.24 13.20 -19.15
N MET A 179 -13.01 13.62 -18.86
CA MET A 179 -12.74 14.90 -18.20
C MET A 179 -13.39 16.06 -18.95
N LYS A 180 -13.32 16.06 -20.28
CA LYS A 180 -13.94 17.10 -21.12
C LYS A 180 -15.46 16.99 -21.15
N LEU A 181 -15.99 15.77 -21.25
CA LEU A 181 -17.44 15.52 -21.28
C LEU A 181 -18.12 15.94 -19.97
N HIS A 182 -17.50 15.63 -18.83
CA HIS A 182 -18.02 15.91 -17.49
C HIS A 182 -17.60 17.29 -16.94
N HIS A 183 -16.95 18.12 -17.76
CA HIS A 183 -16.40 19.43 -17.37
C HIS A 183 -15.58 19.40 -16.07
N ALA A 184 -14.86 18.30 -15.83
CA ALA A 184 -14.03 18.14 -14.65
C ALA A 184 -12.71 18.91 -14.80
N SER A 185 -12.20 19.41 -13.68
CA SER A 185 -10.96 20.22 -13.68
C SER A 185 -9.70 19.36 -13.62
N ALA A 186 -9.82 18.13 -13.13
CA ALA A 186 -8.70 17.21 -13.00
C ALA A 186 -9.13 15.74 -13.08
N VAL A 187 -8.17 14.86 -13.33
CA VAL A 187 -8.32 13.41 -13.35
C VAL A 187 -7.29 12.77 -12.42
N LYS A 188 -7.71 11.78 -11.65
CA LYS A 188 -6.84 10.89 -10.90
C LYS A 188 -6.99 9.47 -11.43
N ILE A 189 -5.89 8.80 -11.76
CA ILE A 189 -5.92 7.38 -12.11
C ILE A 189 -5.20 6.64 -11.00
N VAL A 190 -5.82 5.61 -10.44
CA VAL A 190 -5.31 4.81 -9.35
C VAL A 190 -5.02 3.40 -9.85
N ALA A 191 -3.79 2.93 -9.73
CA ALA A 191 -3.38 1.61 -10.21
C ALA A 191 -2.51 0.86 -9.20
N CYS A 192 -2.67 -0.46 -9.12
CA CYS A 192 -1.74 -1.31 -8.37
C CYS A 192 -0.43 -1.57 -9.14
N GLY A 193 -0.47 -1.45 -10.47
CA GLY A 193 0.67 -1.55 -11.39
C GLY A 193 1.31 -0.20 -11.71
N ASP A 194 2.31 -0.19 -12.59
CA ASP A 194 2.97 1.03 -13.04
C ASP A 194 2.24 1.66 -14.26
N TYR A 195 2.77 2.73 -14.84
CA TYR A 195 2.30 3.32 -16.09
C TYR A 195 3.34 3.13 -17.19
N THR A 196 2.91 3.07 -18.45
CA THR A 196 3.86 3.07 -19.57
C THR A 196 4.49 4.45 -19.76
N ASP A 197 5.67 4.51 -20.38
CA ASP A 197 6.34 5.79 -20.69
C ASP A 197 5.47 6.72 -21.53
N ASP A 198 4.65 6.16 -22.42
CA ASP A 198 3.73 6.92 -23.25
C ASP A 198 2.56 7.50 -22.45
N ALA A 199 2.09 6.79 -21.41
CA ALA A 199 1.12 7.33 -20.47
C ALA A 199 1.70 8.53 -19.70
N TRP A 200 2.94 8.41 -19.20
CA TRP A 200 3.66 9.51 -18.55
C TRP A 200 3.84 10.73 -19.46
N ARG A 201 4.28 10.51 -20.71
CA ARG A 201 4.40 11.59 -21.70
C ARG A 201 3.06 12.23 -22.01
N PHE A 202 1.98 11.45 -22.07
CA PHE A 202 0.66 11.98 -22.38
C PHE A 202 0.10 12.85 -21.25
N VAL A 203 0.34 12.52 -19.98
CA VAL A 203 -0.15 13.32 -18.84
C VAL A 203 0.69 14.55 -18.55
N SER A 204 1.93 14.61 -19.06
CA SER A 204 2.83 15.73 -18.83
C SER A 204 2.19 17.06 -19.25
N GLY A 205 2.13 18.01 -18.31
CA GLY A 205 1.51 19.33 -18.52
C GLY A 205 -0.03 19.37 -18.51
N LYS A 206 -0.70 18.26 -18.16
CA LYS A 206 -2.18 18.18 -18.05
C LYS A 206 -2.59 18.02 -16.58
N PRO A 207 -3.86 18.31 -16.22
CA PRO A 207 -4.35 18.17 -14.84
C PRO A 207 -4.64 16.70 -14.50
N PHE A 208 -3.61 15.86 -14.58
CA PHE A 208 -3.63 14.44 -14.27
C PHE A 208 -2.76 14.16 -13.06
N GLU A 209 -3.23 13.27 -12.19
CA GLU A 209 -2.46 12.72 -11.11
C GLU A 209 -2.52 11.19 -11.16
N LEU A 210 -1.36 10.59 -11.31
CA LEU A 210 -1.19 9.14 -11.42
C LEU A 210 -0.77 8.59 -10.05
N ILE A 211 -1.61 7.74 -9.46
CA ILE A 211 -1.42 7.16 -8.13
C ILE A 211 -1.14 5.67 -8.28
N TYR A 212 0.07 5.26 -7.95
CA TYR A 212 0.53 3.89 -8.13
C TYR A 212 1.57 3.47 -7.10
N GLY A 213 1.78 2.15 -7.00
CA GLY A 213 2.86 1.56 -6.21
C GLY A 213 2.89 2.07 -4.77
N GLU A 214 4.04 2.62 -4.37
CA GLU A 214 4.24 3.14 -3.01
C GLU A 214 3.32 4.33 -2.67
N THR A 215 3.00 5.19 -3.64
CA THR A 215 2.09 6.33 -3.43
C THR A 215 0.66 5.87 -3.13
N LEU A 216 0.22 4.79 -3.78
CA LEU A 216 -1.06 4.14 -3.47
C LEU A 216 -1.06 3.57 -2.05
N LEU A 217 0.00 2.83 -1.68
CA LEU A 217 0.11 2.25 -0.34
C LEU A 217 0.10 3.32 0.76
N ALA A 218 0.85 4.41 0.57
CA ALA A 218 0.85 5.54 1.47
C ALA A 218 -0.55 6.14 1.61
N MET A 219 -1.25 6.35 0.48
CA MET A 219 -2.62 6.87 0.48
C MET A 219 -3.61 5.99 1.24
N LEU A 220 -3.52 4.67 1.06
CA LEU A 220 -4.41 3.75 1.76
C LEU A 220 -4.07 3.65 3.25
N SER A 221 -2.78 3.66 3.59
CA SER A 221 -2.30 3.56 4.98
C SER A 221 -2.74 4.75 5.84
N ASP A 222 -2.75 5.97 5.28
CA ASP A 222 -3.28 7.16 5.98
C ASP A 222 -4.75 6.97 6.38
N ALA A 223 -5.52 6.28 5.53
CA ALA A 223 -6.95 6.04 5.70
C ALA A 223 -7.27 4.84 6.62
N GLN A 224 -6.25 4.05 6.99
CA GLN A 224 -6.35 2.91 7.91
C GLN A 224 -6.47 3.34 9.38
N LEU A 225 -6.29 4.64 9.69
CA LEU A 225 -6.62 5.19 11.00
C LEU A 225 -8.12 4.97 11.27
N PRO A 226 -8.50 4.39 12.43
CA PRO A 226 -9.88 4.01 12.69
C PRO A 226 -10.75 5.26 12.76
N ILE A 227 -11.48 5.52 11.67
CA ILE A 227 -12.70 6.31 11.75
C ILE A 227 -13.80 5.32 12.09
N ASP A 228 -14.46 5.58 13.22
CA ASP A 228 -15.49 4.78 13.85
C ASP A 228 -16.37 3.98 12.90
N ALA A 229 -16.67 2.74 13.34
CA ALA A 229 -17.61 1.80 12.77
C ALA A 229 -19.06 2.35 12.78
N GLY A 230 -19.30 3.45 12.08
CA GLY A 230 -20.56 4.18 12.01
C GLY A 230 -21.08 4.41 10.59
N VAL A 231 -20.43 3.88 9.54
CA VAL A 231 -21.05 3.83 8.22
C VAL A 231 -22.05 2.68 8.22
N VAL A 232 -23.29 2.99 8.60
CA VAL A 232 -24.44 2.11 8.40
C VAL A 232 -24.54 1.83 6.89
N PRO A 233 -24.44 0.58 6.42
CA PRO A 233 -24.70 0.30 5.02
C PRO A 233 -26.14 0.71 4.70
N PHE A 234 -26.32 1.53 3.67
CA PHE A 234 -27.63 1.84 3.12
C PHE A 234 -28.36 0.52 2.82
N ARG A 235 -29.33 0.17 3.65
CA ARG A 235 -30.21 -0.98 3.45
C ARG A 235 -31.24 -0.56 2.42
N ALA A 236 -31.14 -1.10 1.20
CA ALA A 236 -32.21 -0.99 0.22
C ALA A 236 -33.54 -1.47 0.87
N PRO A 237 -34.66 -0.74 0.70
CA PRO A 237 -35.95 -1.19 1.20
C PRO A 237 -36.30 -2.55 0.56
N SER A 238 -36.39 -3.59 1.38
CA SER A 238 -36.76 -4.93 0.94
C SER A 238 -38.28 -5.06 0.84
N SER A 239 -38.88 -4.38 -0.14
CA SER A 239 -40.18 -4.72 -0.75
C SER A 239 -40.67 -3.55 -1.62
N PRO A 240 -41.05 -3.76 -2.89
CA PRO A 240 -41.81 -2.76 -3.63
C PRO A 240 -43.22 -2.62 -3.00
N PRO A 241 -43.79 -1.40 -2.94
CA PRO A 241 -45.17 -1.22 -2.50
C PRO A 241 -46.14 -1.97 -3.43
N PRO A 242 -47.25 -2.53 -2.90
CA PRO A 242 -48.20 -3.27 -3.72
C PRO A 242 -48.80 -2.35 -4.80
N MET A 243 -48.65 -2.75 -6.07
CA MET A 243 -49.30 -2.10 -7.21
C MET A 243 -50.81 -2.29 -7.08
N HIS A 244 -51.54 -1.20 -6.82
CA HIS A 244 -52.97 -1.15 -7.08
C HIS A 244 -53.19 -1.23 -8.60
N HIS A 245 -53.69 -2.37 -9.08
CA HIS A 245 -54.21 -2.50 -10.43
C HIS A 245 -55.36 -1.50 -10.63
N ARG A 246 -55.15 -0.48 -11.45
CA ARG A 246 -56.23 0.38 -11.96
C ARG A 246 -56.94 -0.40 -13.08
N PRO A 247 -58.27 -0.58 -13.04
CA PRO A 247 -58.98 -1.23 -14.13
C PRO A 247 -58.88 -0.39 -15.41
N ARG A 248 -58.59 -1.09 -16.51
CA ARG A 248 -58.59 -0.58 -17.87
C ARG A 248 -60.05 -0.31 -18.26
N THR A 249 -60.49 0.95 -18.23
CA THR A 249 -61.76 1.32 -18.89
C THR A 249 -61.57 1.17 -20.39
N ALA A 250 -62.24 0.16 -20.94
CA ALA A 250 -62.36 -0.08 -22.37
C ALA A 250 -63.08 1.10 -23.03
N ALA A 251 -62.58 1.48 -24.20
CA ALA A 251 -63.28 2.34 -25.14
C ALA A 251 -64.43 1.57 -25.81
N HIS A 252 -65.55 2.28 -26.04
CA HIS A 252 -66.46 2.27 -27.19
C HIS A 252 -67.95 2.36 -26.81
N PRO A 253 -68.84 2.86 -27.69
CA PRO A 253 -68.62 3.44 -29.02
C PRO A 253 -68.78 4.97 -29.09
#